data_AF-W3XK14-F1
#
_entry.id   AF-W3XK14-F1
#
_cell.length_a   1.000
_cell.length_b   1.000
_cell.length_c   1.000
_cell.angle_alpha   90.00
_cell.angle_beta   90.00
_cell.angle_gamma   90.00
#
_symmetry.space_group_name_H-M   'P 1'
#
loop_
_entity.id
_entity.type
_entity.pdbx_description
1 polymer ?
#
loop_
_entity_poly.entity_id
_entity_poly.type
_entity_poly.pdbx_seq_one_letter_code
_entity_poly.pdbx_strand_id
1 'polypeptide(L)'
;MIGRQYDTPEFPEHSLLPPMKLIDLGEAYEAGTRAASENIHKVSLRILSLIARRQIRPREKSTYKDYETLATEILPHGNGKIYPNLDNELRDLVAQCVSTDSKKRPTLEELLTATQDGANKGTDAYKPHDARESDSAIHELMKKILYDANPEERDSSIPNAGLGEGGDVEGRDSPAVGRKRIFSIGSLSVGSLRISKRRKA
;
A
#
# COMPACT_ATOMS: atom_id res chain seq x y z
N MET A 1 -39.70 26.47 -2.14
CA MET A 1 -38.79 25.35 -2.44
C MET A 1 -37.74 25.86 -3.42
N ILE A 2 -36.54 26.16 -2.94
CA ILE A 2 -35.43 26.61 -3.77
C ILE A 2 -34.71 25.33 -4.22
N GLY A 3 -34.89 24.94 -5.47
CA GLY A 3 -34.12 23.86 -6.07
C GLY A 3 -32.68 24.31 -6.19
N ARG A 4 -31.77 23.69 -5.43
CA ARG A 4 -30.34 23.80 -5.70
C ARG A 4 -30.12 23.21 -7.10
N GLN A 5 -29.88 24.07 -8.08
CA GLN A 5 -29.12 23.67 -9.26
C GLN A 5 -27.79 23.13 -8.75
N TYR A 6 -27.61 21.81 -8.86
CA TYR A 6 -26.28 21.24 -8.78
C TYR A 6 -25.61 21.66 -10.08
N ASP A 7 -24.72 22.65 -9.97
CA ASP A 7 -23.78 22.96 -11.03
C ASP A 7 -23.19 21.66 -11.57
N THR A 8 -23.18 21.54 -12.88
CA THR A 8 -22.59 20.44 -13.64
C THR A 8 -21.26 20.02 -13.02
N PRO A 9 -20.98 18.71 -12.88
CA PRO A 9 -19.74 18.27 -12.27
C PRO A 9 -18.58 18.83 -13.08
N GLU A 10 -17.72 19.59 -12.39
CA GLU A 10 -16.48 20.19 -12.90
C GLU A 10 -15.51 19.14 -13.50
N PHE A 11 -15.85 17.86 -13.34
CA PHE A 11 -15.15 16.66 -13.77
C PHE A 11 -16.16 15.67 -14.39
N PRO A 12 -16.28 15.60 -15.73
CA PRO A 12 -17.20 14.69 -16.42
C PRO A 12 -17.05 13.22 -15.97
N GLU A 13 -15.85 12.81 -15.60
CA GLU A 13 -15.52 11.48 -15.06
C GLU A 13 -16.28 11.13 -13.78
N HIS A 14 -16.71 12.12 -12.98
CA HIS A 14 -17.50 11.88 -11.77
C HIS A 14 -18.93 11.39 -12.06
N SER A 15 -19.37 11.51 -13.32
CA SER A 15 -20.61 10.90 -13.78
C SER A 15 -20.49 9.39 -14.03
N LEU A 16 -19.28 8.91 -14.31
CA LEU A 16 -18.98 7.51 -14.61
C LEU A 16 -18.57 6.74 -13.36
N LEU A 17 -17.76 7.34 -12.49
CA LEU A 17 -17.29 6.74 -11.25
C LEU A 17 -17.45 7.71 -10.08
N PRO A 18 -17.99 7.27 -8.94
CA PRO A 18 -18.09 8.14 -7.77
C PRO A 18 -16.69 8.56 -7.31
N PRO A 19 -16.47 9.85 -6.97
CA PRO A 19 -15.17 10.33 -6.56
C PRO A 19 -14.72 9.64 -5.27
N MET A 20 -13.47 9.20 -5.25
CA MET A 20 -12.85 8.69 -4.03
C MET A 20 -12.64 9.84 -3.05
N LYS A 21 -13.10 9.67 -1.81
CA LYS A 21 -12.96 10.67 -0.75
C LYS A 21 -12.12 10.11 0.38
N LEU A 22 -11.17 10.91 0.84
CA LEU A 22 -10.48 10.64 2.11
C LEU A 22 -11.43 11.04 3.25
N ILE A 23 -11.61 10.13 4.20
CA ILE A 23 -12.41 10.33 5.40
C ILE A 23 -11.53 10.08 6.63
N ASP A 24 -12.05 10.43 7.79
CA ASP A 24 -11.41 10.17 9.09
C ASP A 24 -10.07 10.88 9.29
N LEU A 25 -10.14 12.21 9.43
CA LEU A 25 -9.00 13.06 9.75
C LEU A 25 -8.85 13.30 11.27
N GLY A 26 -9.42 12.43 12.11
CA GLY A 26 -9.42 12.60 13.57
C GLY A 26 -8.01 12.58 14.20
N GLU A 27 -7.06 11.90 13.54
CA GLU A 27 -5.64 11.87 13.92
C GLU A 27 -4.74 12.69 12.99
N ALA A 28 -5.32 13.50 12.09
CA ALA A 28 -4.54 14.36 11.21
C ALA A 28 -3.94 15.53 12.01
N TYR A 29 -2.68 15.87 11.71
CA TYR A 29 -2.00 17.03 12.29
C TYR A 29 -1.12 17.69 11.23
N GLU A 30 -0.88 18.99 11.40
CA GLU A 30 0.06 19.73 10.56
C GLU A 30 1.47 19.20 10.78
N ALA A 31 2.06 18.71 9.71
CA ALA A 31 3.38 18.10 9.75
C ALA A 31 4.20 18.56 8.55
N GLY A 32 5.52 18.62 8.74
CA GLY A 32 6.44 19.03 7.68
C GLY A 32 6.57 18.00 6.55
N THR A 33 7.48 18.28 5.62
CA THR A 33 7.75 17.48 4.41
C THR A 33 8.02 16.00 4.68
N ARG A 34 8.60 15.66 5.84
CA ARG A 34 8.82 14.26 6.24
C ARG A 34 7.52 13.46 6.35
N ALA A 35 6.49 14.01 6.97
CA ALA A 35 5.22 13.31 7.14
C ALA A 35 4.50 13.12 5.80
N ALA A 36 4.59 14.12 4.90
CA ALA A 36 4.10 13.97 3.53
C ALA A 36 4.80 12.81 2.79
N SER A 37 6.13 12.70 2.90
CA SER A 37 6.91 11.58 2.34
C SER A 37 6.50 10.22 2.92
N GLU A 38 6.17 10.16 4.21
CA GLU A 38 5.65 8.95 4.86
C GLU A 38 4.24 8.59 4.39
N ASN A 39 3.37 9.59 4.17
CA ASN A 39 2.03 9.40 3.63
C ASN A 39 2.09 8.89 2.18
N ILE A 40 2.94 9.48 1.33
CA ILE A 40 3.18 9.03 -0.04
C ILE A 40 3.60 7.56 -0.04
N HIS A 41 4.54 7.18 0.82
CA HIS A 41 4.99 5.80 0.95
C HIS A 41 3.85 4.85 1.36
N LYS A 42 3.06 5.20 2.39
CA LYS A 42 1.93 4.38 2.87
C LYS A 42 0.84 4.20 1.81
N VAL A 43 0.44 5.28 1.14
CA VAL A 43 -0.56 5.24 0.06
C VAL A 43 -0.04 4.41 -1.11
N SER A 44 1.23 4.55 -1.46
CA SER A 44 1.82 3.81 -2.57
C SER A 44 1.94 2.31 -2.31
N LEU A 45 2.12 1.88 -1.06
CA LEU A 45 1.98 0.46 -0.70
C LEU A 45 0.55 -0.08 -0.91
N ARG A 46 -0.47 0.77 -0.73
CA ARG A 46 -1.86 0.41 -1.04
C ARG A 46 -2.08 0.31 -2.54
N ILE A 47 -1.59 1.28 -3.31
CA ILE A 47 -1.63 1.23 -4.78
C ILE A 47 -0.93 -0.02 -5.30
N LEU A 48 0.25 -0.33 -4.77
CA LEU A 48 1.00 -1.53 -5.14
C LEU A 48 0.19 -2.82 -4.84
N SER A 49 -0.54 -2.86 -3.71
CA SER A 49 -1.42 -3.99 -3.37
C SER A 49 -2.62 -4.09 -4.33
N LEU A 50 -3.15 -2.97 -4.83
CA LEU A 50 -4.22 -2.94 -5.83
C LEU A 50 -3.72 -3.47 -7.18
N ILE A 51 -2.55 -3.01 -7.64
CA ILE A 51 -1.93 -3.49 -8.88
C ILE A 51 -1.66 -5.00 -8.78
N ALA A 52 -1.08 -5.44 -7.66
CA ALA A 52 -0.76 -6.84 -7.46
C ALA A 52 -1.98 -7.73 -7.15
N ARG A 53 -3.14 -7.13 -6.88
CA ARG A 53 -4.38 -7.80 -6.46
C ARG A 53 -4.21 -8.69 -5.22
N ARG A 54 -3.25 -8.34 -4.36
CA ARG A 54 -2.97 -9.06 -3.11
C ARG A 54 -2.39 -8.13 -2.07
N GLN A 55 -2.55 -8.48 -0.80
CA GLN A 55 -1.91 -7.73 0.27
C GLN A 55 -0.40 -7.98 0.23
N ILE A 56 0.35 -6.92 -0.06
CA ILE A 56 1.80 -6.99 -0.09
C ILE A 56 2.34 -6.84 1.32
N ARG A 57 3.19 -7.77 1.72
CA ARG A 57 3.97 -7.68 2.95
C ARG A 57 5.33 -7.09 2.57
N PRO A 58 5.65 -5.85 2.96
CA PRO A 58 6.90 -5.18 2.57
C PRO A 58 8.10 -5.74 3.34
N ARG A 59 8.43 -7.01 3.09
CA ARG A 59 9.59 -7.70 3.68
C ARG A 59 10.73 -7.80 2.69
N GLU A 60 10.41 -7.94 1.41
CA GLU A 60 11.39 -8.08 0.35
C GLU A 60 11.74 -6.72 -0.23
N LYS A 61 13.04 -6.49 -0.40
CA LYS A 61 13.61 -5.30 -1.03
C LYS A 61 14.33 -5.74 -2.29
N SER A 62 14.33 -4.88 -3.31
CA SER A 62 15.14 -5.08 -4.50
C SER A 62 15.78 -3.77 -4.92
N THR A 63 16.90 -3.88 -5.63
CA THR A 63 17.58 -2.73 -6.23
C THR A 63 16.96 -2.45 -7.59
N TYR A 64 16.54 -1.21 -7.81
CA TYR A 64 15.96 -0.74 -9.06
C TYR A 64 16.49 0.65 -9.38
N LYS A 65 17.05 0.85 -10.57
CA LYS A 65 17.61 2.14 -11.05
C LYS A 65 18.43 2.90 -9.97
N ASP A 66 19.36 2.18 -9.33
CA ASP A 66 20.28 2.70 -8.30
C ASP A 66 19.65 3.07 -6.94
N TYR A 67 18.43 2.62 -6.64
CA TYR A 67 17.85 2.72 -5.30
C TYR A 67 17.18 1.42 -4.83
N GLU A 68 17.03 1.28 -3.52
CA GLU A 68 16.28 0.17 -2.94
C GLU A 68 14.78 0.50 -2.88
N THR A 69 13.95 -0.47 -3.26
CA THR A 69 12.50 -0.35 -3.32
C THR A 69 11.80 -1.60 -2.80
N LEU A 70 10.57 -1.40 -2.29
CA LEU A 70 9.65 -2.47 -1.87
C LEU A 70 8.70 -2.92 -2.99
N ALA A 71 8.81 -2.35 -4.19
CA ALA A 71 7.93 -2.64 -5.33
C ALA A 71 8.28 -3.96 -6.06
N THR A 72 8.85 -4.95 -5.38
CA THR A 72 9.36 -6.20 -5.97
C THR A 72 8.35 -6.92 -6.86
N GLU A 73 7.07 -6.82 -6.49
CA GLU A 73 5.93 -7.40 -7.20
C GLU A 73 5.72 -6.88 -8.62
N ILE A 74 6.09 -5.62 -8.86
CA ILE A 74 5.83 -4.94 -10.14
C ILE A 74 7.12 -4.55 -10.85
N LEU A 75 8.29 -5.00 -10.40
CA LEU A 75 9.52 -4.74 -11.14
C LEU A 75 9.56 -5.58 -12.42
N PRO A 76 10.18 -5.11 -13.52
CA PRO A 76 10.25 -5.87 -14.78
C PRO A 76 10.88 -7.27 -14.63
N HIS A 77 11.72 -7.44 -13.61
CA HIS A 77 12.38 -8.69 -13.25
C HIS A 77 11.64 -9.39 -12.10
N GLY A 78 11.78 -10.72 -11.99
CA GLY A 78 11.14 -11.50 -10.93
C GLY A 78 9.62 -11.55 -11.08
N ASN A 79 8.89 -11.21 -10.01
CA ASN A 79 7.43 -11.33 -9.93
C ASN A 79 6.73 -10.45 -10.97
N GLY A 80 7.24 -9.26 -11.28
CA GLY A 80 6.52 -8.35 -12.19
C GLY A 80 6.56 -8.75 -13.66
N LYS A 81 7.18 -9.89 -14.01
CA LYS A 81 6.97 -10.59 -15.29
C LYS A 81 5.52 -11.03 -15.49
N ILE A 82 4.75 -11.21 -14.42
CA ILE A 82 3.32 -11.56 -14.49
C ILE A 82 2.43 -10.40 -14.93
N TYR A 83 2.98 -9.18 -14.97
CA TYR A 83 2.26 -7.96 -15.36
C TYR A 83 2.81 -7.33 -16.66
N PRO A 84 3.03 -8.07 -17.76
CA PRO A 84 3.81 -7.60 -18.91
C PRO A 84 3.30 -6.32 -19.57
N ASN A 85 2.02 -5.98 -19.37
CA ASN A 85 1.36 -4.80 -19.93
C ASN A 85 1.21 -3.64 -18.94
N LEU A 86 1.73 -3.78 -17.71
CA LEU A 86 1.76 -2.69 -16.75
C LEU A 86 2.72 -1.60 -17.22
N ASP A 87 2.21 -0.37 -17.36
CA ASP A 87 2.96 0.80 -17.82
C ASP A 87 4.28 0.97 -17.07
N ASN A 88 5.37 1.14 -17.81
CA ASN A 88 6.71 1.29 -17.26
C ASN A 88 6.83 2.57 -16.43
N GLU A 89 6.17 3.65 -16.84
CA GLU A 89 6.19 4.90 -16.07
C GLU A 89 5.44 4.75 -14.74
N LEU A 90 4.31 4.03 -14.74
CA LEU A 90 3.61 3.68 -13.50
C LEU A 90 4.46 2.79 -12.60
N ARG A 91 5.19 1.80 -13.17
CA ARG A 91 6.13 0.97 -12.40
C ARG A 91 7.22 1.82 -11.75
N ASP A 92 7.81 2.72 -12.52
CA ASP A 92 8.87 3.62 -12.05
C ASP A 92 8.38 4.52 -10.92
N LEU A 93 7.25 5.18 -11.13
CA LEU A 93 6.64 6.09 -10.17
C LEU A 93 6.32 5.36 -8.85
N VAL A 94 5.63 4.23 -8.91
CA VAL A 94 5.30 3.44 -7.71
C VAL A 94 6.56 2.94 -7.03
N ALA A 95 7.54 2.42 -7.77
CA ALA A 95 8.81 1.95 -7.21
C ALA A 95 9.55 3.06 -6.48
N GLN A 96 9.54 4.28 -7.03
CA GLN A 96 10.15 5.45 -6.41
C GLN A 96 9.40 5.89 -5.14
N CYS A 97 8.06 5.91 -5.16
CA CYS A 97 7.25 6.25 -3.99
C CYS A 97 7.43 5.27 -2.83
N VAL A 98 7.66 3.98 -3.10
CA VAL A 98 7.95 2.96 -2.08
C VAL A 98 9.44 2.69 -1.88
N SER A 99 10.30 3.67 -2.20
CA SER A 99 11.73 3.58 -1.91
C SER A 99 11.98 3.52 -0.39
N THR A 100 12.97 2.73 0.00
CA THR A 100 13.44 2.64 1.39
C THR A 100 14.11 3.94 1.84
N ASP A 101 14.73 4.68 0.92
CA ASP A 101 15.28 6.02 1.16
C ASP A 101 14.21 7.09 0.94
N SER A 102 13.86 7.82 2.00
CA SER A 102 12.88 8.90 1.93
C SER A 102 13.30 10.06 1.04
N LYS A 103 14.60 10.25 0.79
CA LYS A 103 15.11 11.29 -0.11
C LYS A 103 14.93 10.95 -1.59
N LYS A 104 14.71 9.67 -1.90
CA LYS A 104 14.45 9.20 -3.27
C LYS A 104 12.98 9.25 -3.64
N ARG A 105 12.09 9.36 -2.65
CA ARG A 105 10.65 9.47 -2.87
C ARG A 105 10.31 10.83 -3.49
N PRO A 106 9.35 10.88 -4.43
CA PRO A 106 8.92 12.14 -4.99
C PRO A 106 8.20 12.98 -3.93
N THR A 107 8.24 14.28 -4.14
CA THR A 107 7.35 15.24 -3.47
C THR A 107 5.91 15.05 -3.94
N LEU A 108 4.96 15.64 -3.22
CA LEU A 108 3.55 15.58 -3.62
C LEU A 108 3.30 16.27 -4.97
N GLU A 109 4.00 17.37 -5.24
CA GLU A 109 3.88 18.12 -6.50
C GLU A 109 4.40 17.31 -7.69
N GLU A 110 5.57 16.68 -7.55
CA GLU A 110 6.12 15.78 -8.58
C GLU A 110 5.20 14.58 -8.81
N LEU A 111 4.63 14.01 -7.74
CA LEU A 111 3.70 12.90 -7.84
C LEU A 111 2.42 13.30 -8.58
N LEU A 112 1.83 14.44 -8.23
CA LEU A 112 0.62 14.96 -8.89
C LEU A 112 0.87 15.21 -10.38
N THR A 113 1.98 15.87 -10.70
CA THR A 113 2.39 16.13 -12.09
C THR A 113 2.53 14.83 -12.87
N ALA A 114 3.29 13.86 -12.35
CA ALA A 114 3.47 12.56 -13.01
C ALA A 114 2.15 11.80 -13.20
N THR A 115 1.23 11.85 -12.22
CA THR A 115 -0.08 11.20 -12.36
C THR A 115 -0.97 11.89 -13.37
N GLN A 116 -0.90 13.22 -13.47
CA GLN A 116 -1.68 14.00 -14.42
C GLN A 116 -1.17 13.79 -15.85
N ASP A 117 0.15 13.78 -16.03
CA ASP A 117 0.78 13.44 -17.32
C ASP A 117 0.40 12.01 -17.76
N GLY A 118 0.42 11.06 -16.82
CA GLY A 118 -0.03 9.70 -17.06
C GLY A 118 -1.50 9.61 -17.46
N ALA A 119 -2.38 10.34 -16.76
CA ALA A 119 -3.82 10.36 -17.06
C ALA A 119 -4.15 11.01 -18.42
N ASN A 120 -3.31 11.94 -18.88
CA ASN A 120 -3.47 12.62 -20.16
C ASN A 120 -2.95 11.79 -21.35
N LYS A 121 -2.34 10.62 -21.11
CA LYS A 121 -1.91 9.74 -22.21
C LYS A 121 -3.12 9.22 -22.98
N GLY A 122 -3.05 9.33 -24.30
CA GLY A 122 -4.04 8.71 -25.19
C GLY A 122 -4.01 7.18 -25.09
N THR A 123 -5.10 6.54 -25.50
CA THR A 123 -5.25 5.07 -25.52
C THR A 123 -4.11 4.37 -26.25
N ASP A 124 -3.53 5.00 -27.28
CA ASP A 124 -2.44 4.49 -28.10
C ASP A 124 -1.13 4.29 -27.31
N ALA A 125 -0.99 4.94 -26.15
CA ALA A 125 0.16 4.74 -25.26
C ALA A 125 0.12 3.36 -24.56
N TYR A 126 -1.05 2.72 -24.52
CA TYR A 126 -1.26 1.43 -23.89
C TYR A 126 -1.40 0.35 -24.96
N LYS A 127 -0.63 -0.73 -24.85
CA LYS A 127 -0.77 -1.85 -25.77
C LYS A 127 -2.11 -2.55 -25.50
N PRO A 128 -3.00 -2.70 -26.49
CA PRO A 128 -4.28 -3.35 -26.29
C PRO A 128 -4.07 -4.81 -25.86
N HIS A 129 -4.86 -5.25 -24.89
CA HIS A 129 -4.83 -6.63 -24.42
C HIS A 129 -6.04 -7.40 -24.98
N ASP A 130 -6.08 -7.58 -26.30
CA ASP A 130 -7.23 -8.18 -27.02
C ASP A 130 -7.74 -9.49 -26.38
N ALA A 131 -6.83 -10.31 -25.84
CA ALA A 131 -7.18 -11.56 -25.16
C ALA A 131 -7.97 -11.40 -23.84
N ARG A 132 -7.87 -10.26 -23.16
CA ARG A 132 -8.55 -9.97 -21.87
C ARG A 132 -9.62 -8.89 -21.98
N GLU A 133 -9.51 -8.02 -22.97
CA GLU A 133 -10.39 -6.86 -23.17
C GLU A 133 -11.35 -7.05 -24.35
N SER A 134 -11.41 -8.26 -24.94
CA SER A 134 -12.44 -8.61 -25.91
C SER A 134 -13.83 -8.73 -25.26
N ASP A 135 -14.88 -8.40 -26.01
CA ASP A 135 -16.28 -8.53 -25.58
C ASP A 135 -16.58 -9.94 -25.04
N SER A 136 -16.03 -10.98 -25.67
CA SER A 136 -16.17 -12.36 -25.20
C SER A 136 -15.51 -12.59 -23.83
N ALA A 137 -14.32 -12.04 -23.59
CA ALA A 137 -13.63 -12.19 -22.31
C ALA A 137 -14.33 -11.40 -21.19
N ILE A 138 -14.83 -10.20 -21.51
CA ILE A 138 -15.62 -9.37 -20.60
C ILE A 138 -16.93 -10.09 -20.26
N HIS A 139 -17.63 -10.63 -21.25
CA HIS A 139 -18.87 -11.38 -21.06
C HIS A 139 -18.67 -12.63 -20.20
N GLU A 140 -17.64 -13.42 -20.45
CA GLU A 140 -17.27 -14.59 -19.63
C GLU A 140 -16.96 -14.19 -18.17
N LEU A 141 -16.21 -13.09 -17.97
CA LEU A 141 -15.92 -12.57 -16.63
C LEU A 141 -17.20 -12.12 -15.91
N MET A 142 -18.06 -11.36 -16.59
CA MET A 142 -19.34 -10.91 -16.04
C MET A 142 -20.26 -12.07 -15.70
N LYS A 143 -20.27 -13.10 -16.55
CA LYS A 143 -21.00 -14.34 -16.28
C LYS A 143 -20.50 -15.01 -15.00
N LYS A 144 -19.18 -15.15 -14.85
CA LYS A 144 -18.55 -15.72 -13.64
C LYS A 144 -18.89 -14.93 -12.37
N ILE A 145 -18.93 -13.60 -12.45
CA ILE A 145 -19.17 -12.72 -11.28
C ILE A 145 -20.65 -12.63 -10.92
N LEU A 146 -21.56 -12.57 -11.90
CA LEU A 146 -22.98 -12.31 -11.63
C LEU A 146 -23.84 -13.58 -11.58
N TYR A 147 -23.54 -14.57 -12.41
CA TYR A 147 -24.40 -15.74 -12.61
C TYR A 147 -23.80 -17.01 -12.03
N ASP A 148 -22.49 -17.21 -12.20
CA ASP A 148 -21.78 -18.40 -11.71
C ASP A 148 -21.02 -18.13 -10.39
N ALA A 149 -21.39 -17.06 -9.67
CA ALA A 149 -20.86 -16.79 -8.33
C ALA A 149 -21.42 -17.81 -7.33
N ASN A 150 -20.89 -19.03 -7.40
CA ASN A 150 -21.14 -20.06 -6.43
C ASN A 150 -20.33 -19.72 -5.17
N PRO A 151 -20.95 -19.39 -4.02
CA PRO A 151 -20.24 -18.96 -2.82
C PRO A 151 -19.30 -20.04 -2.26
N GLU A 152 -19.40 -21.28 -2.72
CA GLU A 152 -18.61 -22.41 -2.26
C GLU A 152 -17.36 -22.71 -3.12
N GLU A 153 -17.25 -22.17 -4.33
CA GLU A 153 -16.09 -22.39 -5.20
C GLU A 153 -15.04 -21.30 -5.01
N ARG A 154 -14.26 -21.40 -3.94
CA ARG A 154 -12.97 -20.69 -3.87
C ARG A 154 -12.01 -21.33 -4.86
N ASP A 155 -11.60 -20.54 -5.85
CA ASP A 155 -10.66 -20.93 -6.89
C ASP A 155 -9.33 -21.45 -6.29
N SER A 156 -9.12 -22.76 -6.33
CA SER A 156 -7.95 -23.45 -5.78
C SER A 156 -6.66 -23.18 -6.57
N SER A 157 -6.76 -22.48 -7.71
CA SER A 157 -5.61 -22.01 -8.49
C SER A 157 -4.96 -20.75 -7.92
N ILE A 158 -5.60 -20.08 -6.95
CA ILE A 158 -4.99 -19.02 -6.15
C ILE A 158 -4.30 -19.71 -4.96
N PRO A 159 -2.96 -19.65 -4.81
CA PRO A 159 -2.28 -20.32 -3.71
C PRO A 159 -2.82 -19.81 -2.38
N ASN A 160 -3.40 -20.73 -1.61
CA ASN A 160 -4.01 -20.51 -0.31
C ASN A 160 -2.90 -20.05 0.66
N ALA A 161 -2.77 -18.74 0.88
CA ALA A 161 -1.92 -18.21 1.93
C ALA A 161 -2.59 -18.51 3.27
N GLY A 162 -2.23 -19.65 3.85
CA GLY A 162 -2.81 -20.24 5.07
C GLY A 162 -3.29 -19.21 6.08
N LEU A 163 -4.61 -19.13 6.21
CA LEU A 163 -5.26 -18.71 7.44
C LEU A 163 -5.19 -19.92 8.37
N GLY A 164 -4.32 -19.84 9.39
CA GLY A 164 -4.32 -20.82 10.48
C GLY A 164 -5.68 -20.80 11.15
N GLU A 165 -6.41 -21.90 11.02
CA GLU A 165 -7.63 -22.15 11.76
C GLU A 165 -7.32 -22.18 13.26
N GLY A 166 -8.05 -21.38 14.02
CA GLY A 166 -8.18 -21.56 15.45
C GLY A 166 -8.97 -22.83 15.71
N GLY A 167 -8.34 -23.80 16.38
CA GLY A 167 -9.02 -24.90 17.04
C GLY A 167 -9.01 -24.67 18.54
N ASP A 168 -10.15 -24.29 19.10
CA ASP A 168 -10.44 -24.44 20.52
C ASP A 168 -10.64 -25.94 20.85
N VAL A 169 -10.26 -26.36 22.07
CA VAL A 169 -11.13 -27.07 23.05
C VAL A 169 -10.30 -27.61 24.22
N GLU A 170 -10.66 -27.08 25.40
CA GLU A 170 -10.73 -27.65 26.76
C GLU A 170 -9.90 -28.88 27.20
N GLY A 171 -9.25 -28.73 28.36
CA GLY A 171 -8.81 -29.86 29.20
C GLY A 171 -8.31 -29.38 30.57
N ARG A 172 -9.11 -29.64 31.61
CA ARG A 172 -8.93 -29.30 33.02
C ARG A 172 -7.61 -29.82 33.61
N ASP A 173 -6.98 -29.05 34.51
CA ASP A 173 -6.89 -29.40 35.94
C ASP A 173 -6.03 -28.38 36.71
N SER A 174 -6.63 -27.81 37.76
CA SER A 174 -5.90 -27.17 38.87
C SER A 174 -5.37 -28.26 39.81
N PRO A 175 -4.25 -28.04 40.53
CA PRO A 175 -4.40 -27.47 41.86
C PRO A 175 -3.29 -26.48 42.29
N ALA A 176 -3.65 -25.65 43.27
CA ALA A 176 -2.82 -24.68 43.96
C ALA A 176 -1.81 -25.32 44.93
N VAL A 177 -0.58 -24.79 44.99
CA VAL A 177 0.27 -24.77 46.21
C VAL A 177 1.25 -23.59 46.12
N GLY A 178 1.22 -22.68 47.09
CA GLY A 178 2.10 -21.52 47.16
C GLY A 178 3.53 -21.83 47.64
N ARG A 179 4.46 -20.88 47.44
CA ARG A 179 5.57 -20.60 48.37
C ARG A 179 6.31 -19.30 48.01
N LYS A 180 6.56 -18.52 49.05
CA LYS A 180 7.39 -17.30 49.16
C LYS A 180 8.83 -17.48 48.64
N ARG A 181 9.43 -16.36 48.18
CA ARG A 181 10.76 -15.78 48.55
C ARG A 181 10.97 -14.51 47.68
N ILE A 182 10.98 -13.28 48.23
CA ILE A 182 12.07 -12.53 48.90
C ILE A 182 13.37 -12.46 48.08
N PHE A 183 13.72 -11.23 47.64
CA PHE A 183 15.04 -10.54 47.54
C PHE A 183 14.84 -9.39 46.52
N SER A 184 14.83 -8.07 46.80
CA SER A 184 15.67 -7.16 47.59
C SER A 184 16.91 -6.65 46.83
N ILE A 185 16.88 -5.32 46.55
CA ILE A 185 17.92 -4.26 46.40
C ILE A 185 18.93 -4.23 45.23
N GLY A 186 19.12 -3.01 44.70
CA GLY A 186 20.32 -2.52 44.00
C GLY A 186 20.02 -1.47 42.91
N SER A 187 19.57 -0.25 43.23
CA SER A 187 20.36 0.99 43.45
C SER A 187 21.23 1.49 42.27
N LEU A 188 20.80 2.63 41.70
CA LEU A 188 21.55 3.85 41.31
C LEU A 188 22.86 3.77 40.49
N SER A 189 22.90 4.53 39.38
CA SER A 189 23.90 5.59 39.22
C SER A 189 23.51 6.61 38.14
N VAL A 190 23.56 7.88 38.52
CA VAL A 190 23.39 9.09 37.69
C VAL A 190 24.79 9.57 37.29
N GLY A 191 25.07 9.64 35.99
CA GLY A 191 26.35 10.09 35.45
C GLY A 191 26.28 11.51 34.88
N SER A 192 27.07 12.41 35.45
CA SER A 192 27.12 13.86 35.27
C SER A 192 27.47 14.38 33.86
N LEU A 193 26.87 15.53 33.56
CA LEU A 193 27.27 16.60 32.65
C LEU A 193 28.79 16.90 32.65
N ARG A 194 29.37 17.15 31.46
CA ARG A 194 30.54 18.04 31.30
C ARG A 194 30.40 18.91 30.06
N ILE A 195 30.19 20.20 30.30
CA ILE A 195 30.29 21.30 29.34
C ILE A 195 31.77 21.67 29.20
N SER A 196 32.30 21.72 27.98
CA SER A 196 33.61 22.30 27.68
C SER A 196 33.43 23.52 26.79
N LYS A 197 33.60 24.72 27.39
CA LYS A 197 33.85 25.97 26.67
C LYS A 197 35.35 26.00 26.31
N ARG A 198 35.69 26.10 25.02
CA ARG A 198 36.99 26.60 24.58
C ARG A 198 36.81 28.03 24.05
N ARG A 199 37.59 28.95 24.61
CA ARG A 199 37.77 30.33 24.17
C ARG A 199 39.21 30.49 23.66
N LYS A 200 39.34 31.25 22.56
CA LYS A 200 40.44 32.09 22.09
C LYS A 200 41.73 31.44 21.58
N ALA A 201 42.04 31.70 20.31
CA ALA A 201 43.05 32.71 19.96
C ALA A 201 42.33 33.82 19.19
#